data_AF-A0A9P9IMS8-F1
#
_entry.id   AF-A0A9P9IMS8-F1
#
_cell.length_a   1.000
_cell.length_b   1.000
_cell.length_c   1.000
_cell.angle_alpha   90.00
_cell.angle_beta   90.00
_cell.angle_gamma   90.00
#
_symmetry.space_group_name_H-M   'P 1'
#
loop_
_entity.id
_entity.type
_entity.pdbx_description
1 polymer ?
#
loop_
_entity_poly.entity_id
_entity_poly.type
_entity_poly.pdbx_seq_one_letter_code
_entity_poly.pdbx_strand_id
1 'polypeptide(L)'
;MPPVLERNKFTDLVLLVLLKQLRVVKHPNFKPFNGIEAEEDLGSQPAGEVIIRPLSKGNGHLAVTWKVADGVYQHIDVLEMQKETGFWVGKLLRVAGKYTYTDLDELIVEHAKAKAKAMARGMEELMRHDKYQSRSRGETEKWLTTYVDVNPNRSAYALCIDTKHPGYFWLCFKVSRTSKVIGLPVRAISQGFELKRHQHPDVRALCNGFKLRCQNEFYKMGRR
;
A
#
# COMPACT_ATOMS: atom_id res chain seq x y z
N MET A 1 59.87 -15.50 24.62
CA MET A 1 58.84 -15.17 23.60
C MET A 1 57.55 -15.83 24.04
N PRO A 2 56.49 -15.08 24.39
CA PRO A 2 55.20 -15.70 24.68
C PRO A 2 54.54 -16.17 23.37
N PRO A 3 53.73 -17.24 23.40
CA PRO A 3 53.14 -17.80 22.20
C PRO A 3 52.06 -16.87 21.64
N VAL A 4 52.02 -16.78 20.30
CA VAL A 4 51.00 -16.05 19.54
C VAL A 4 49.64 -16.71 19.78
N LEU A 5 48.67 -15.95 20.29
CA LEU A 5 47.29 -16.40 20.47
C LEU A 5 46.72 -16.84 19.11
N GLU A 6 46.46 -18.14 18.93
CA GLU A 6 45.68 -18.63 17.80
C GLU A 6 44.27 -18.04 17.89
N ARG A 7 43.89 -17.24 16.89
CA ARG A 7 42.51 -16.76 16.73
C ARG A 7 41.60 -17.97 16.52
N ASN A 8 40.81 -18.26 17.56
CA ASN A 8 39.95 -19.42 17.58
C ASN A 8 38.74 -19.16 16.66
N LYS A 9 38.64 -19.88 15.53
CA LYS A 9 37.56 -19.72 14.53
C LYS A 9 36.16 -19.86 15.15
N PHE A 10 36.04 -20.59 16.27
CA PHE A 10 34.81 -20.73 17.02
C PHE A 10 34.41 -19.43 17.74
N THR A 11 35.38 -18.70 18.31
CA THR A 11 35.13 -17.38 18.90
C THR A 11 34.78 -16.35 17.84
N ASP A 12 35.42 -16.39 16.66
CA ASP A 12 35.06 -15.50 15.55
C ASP A 12 33.67 -15.82 15.00
N LEU A 13 33.26 -17.09 14.93
CA LEU A 13 31.92 -17.47 14.49
C LEU A 13 30.85 -17.09 15.51
N VAL A 14 31.11 -17.29 16.81
CA VAL A 14 30.24 -16.84 17.90
C VAL A 14 30.17 -15.31 17.93
N LEU A 15 31.28 -14.60 17.71
CA LEU A 15 31.32 -13.15 17.59
C LEU A 15 30.59 -12.68 16.31
N LEU A 16 30.69 -13.39 15.18
CA LEU A 16 29.94 -13.09 13.95
C LEU A 16 28.43 -13.31 14.13
N VAL A 17 28.04 -14.35 14.88
CA VAL A 17 26.64 -14.67 15.22
C VAL A 17 26.09 -13.65 16.23
N LEU A 18 26.88 -13.24 17.23
CA LEU A 18 26.55 -12.16 18.18
C LEU A 18 26.51 -10.78 17.50
N LEU A 19 27.39 -10.50 16.53
CA LEU A 19 27.39 -9.26 15.75
C LEU A 19 26.25 -9.22 14.74
N LYS A 20 25.80 -10.36 14.21
CA LYS A 20 24.54 -10.45 13.45
C LYS A 20 23.32 -10.04 14.28
N GLN A 21 23.40 -10.14 15.61
CA GLN A 21 22.32 -9.76 16.54
C GLN A 21 22.40 -8.30 17.04
N LEU A 22 23.50 -7.58 16.82
CA LEU A 22 23.72 -6.25 17.40
C LEU A 22 23.26 -5.08 16.52
N ARG A 23 22.19 -5.26 15.75
CA ARG A 23 21.52 -4.14 15.07
C ARG A 23 20.71 -3.36 16.11
N VAL A 24 21.25 -2.25 16.57
CA VAL A 24 20.61 -1.42 17.61
C VAL A 24 19.80 -0.31 16.93
N VAL A 25 18.52 -0.58 16.68
CA VAL A 25 17.56 0.47 16.26
C VAL A 25 16.83 0.98 17.50
N LYS A 26 17.25 2.14 18.01
CA LYS A 26 16.60 2.80 19.16
C LYS A 26 15.43 3.65 18.68
N HIS A 27 14.26 3.04 18.55
CA HIS A 27 13.04 3.74 18.14
C HIS A 27 11.81 3.11 18.81
N PRO A 28 10.84 3.89 19.32
CA PRO A 28 9.67 3.34 20.04
C PRO A 28 8.82 2.39 19.18
N ASN A 29 8.65 2.70 17.89
CA ASN A 29 7.94 1.82 16.96
C ASN A 29 8.78 0.65 16.43
N PHE A 30 10.05 0.49 16.84
CA PHE A 30 10.85 -0.64 16.38
C PHE A 30 10.58 -1.88 17.22
N LYS A 31 10.18 -2.97 16.56
CA LYS A 31 10.02 -4.30 17.18
C LYS A 31 10.78 -5.34 16.36
N PRO A 32 11.51 -6.28 16.98
CA PRO A 32 12.27 -7.32 16.29
C PRO A 32 11.35 -8.43 15.77
N PHE A 33 10.29 -8.06 15.06
CA PHE A 33 9.26 -8.95 14.56
C PHE A 33 9.50 -9.37 13.12
N ASN A 34 8.98 -10.54 12.75
CA ASN A 34 8.73 -10.91 11.38
C ASN A 34 7.41 -10.28 10.87
N GLY A 35 6.99 -10.62 9.66
CA GLY A 35 5.75 -10.07 9.08
C GLY A 35 4.50 -10.46 9.87
N ILE A 36 4.40 -11.73 10.23
CA ILE A 36 3.23 -12.33 10.91
C ILE A 36 3.11 -11.77 12.33
N GLU A 37 4.20 -11.75 13.09
CA GLU A 37 4.23 -11.20 14.46
C GLU A 37 3.82 -9.71 14.48
N ALA A 38 4.20 -8.95 13.45
CA ALA A 38 3.79 -7.56 13.31
C ALA A 38 2.28 -7.41 13.01
N GLU A 39 1.69 -8.32 12.22
CA GLU A 39 0.24 -8.33 11.99
C GLU A 39 -0.53 -8.72 13.25
N GLU A 40 -0.06 -9.71 14.00
CA GLU A 40 -0.66 -10.14 15.27
C GLU A 40 -0.67 -9.00 16.30
N ASP A 41 0.46 -8.31 16.47
CA ASP A 41 0.59 -7.18 17.39
C ASP A 41 -0.28 -5.98 16.95
N LEU A 42 -0.35 -5.71 15.65
CA LEU A 42 -1.23 -4.67 15.11
C LEU A 42 -2.71 -5.06 15.14
N GLY A 43 -3.05 -6.34 15.25
CA GLY A 43 -4.43 -6.81 15.14
C GLY A 43 -5.39 -6.14 16.12
N SER A 44 -4.96 -5.96 17.36
CA SER A 44 -5.73 -5.28 18.42
C SER A 44 -5.61 -3.76 18.42
N GLN A 45 -4.74 -3.19 17.58
CA GLN A 45 -4.47 -1.76 17.52
C GLN A 45 -5.41 -1.03 16.54
N PRO A 46 -5.59 0.29 16.67
CA PRO A 46 -6.37 1.06 15.71
C PRO A 46 -5.70 1.12 14.32
N ALA A 47 -6.52 1.38 13.28
CA ALA A 47 -6.00 1.61 11.94
C ALA A 47 -5.05 2.83 11.91
N GLY A 48 -3.94 2.69 11.19
CA GLY A 48 -2.87 3.67 11.11
C GLY A 48 -1.72 3.46 12.08
N GLU A 49 -1.81 2.51 13.02
CA GLU A 49 -0.66 2.12 13.85
C GLU A 49 0.43 1.43 13.03
N VAL A 50 1.68 1.65 13.46
CA VAL A 50 2.89 1.35 12.70
C VAL A 50 3.92 0.61 13.55
N ILE A 51 4.48 -0.45 12.96
CA ILE A 51 5.65 -1.18 13.46
C ILE A 51 6.77 -1.08 12.42
N ILE A 52 7.95 -0.68 12.88
CA ILE A 52 9.20 -0.80 12.15
C ILE A 52 9.85 -2.12 12.58
N ARG A 53 10.32 -2.91 11.63
CA ARG A 53 10.92 -4.21 11.90
C ARG A 53 12.08 -4.52 10.96
N PRO A 54 13.00 -5.43 11.32
CA PRO A 54 14.02 -5.90 10.40
C PRO A 54 13.39 -6.59 9.17
N LEU A 55 14.08 -6.50 8.04
CA LEU A 55 13.69 -7.21 6.82
C LEU A 55 14.73 -8.28 6.49
N SER A 56 14.27 -9.49 6.16
CA SER A 56 15.12 -10.65 5.85
C SER A 56 16.04 -10.46 4.62
N LYS A 57 15.83 -9.37 3.85
CA LYS A 57 16.68 -8.97 2.72
C LYS A 57 18.07 -8.47 3.12
N GLY A 58 18.33 -8.24 4.41
CA GLY A 58 19.64 -7.91 4.95
C GLY A 58 19.71 -6.54 5.62
N ASN A 59 20.91 -6.19 6.11
CA ASN A 59 21.13 -5.04 7.02
C ASN A 59 20.96 -3.65 6.37
N GLY A 60 20.76 -3.60 5.05
CA GLY A 60 20.43 -2.37 4.32
C GLY A 60 18.92 -2.12 4.18
N HIS A 61 18.08 -2.96 4.79
CA HIS A 61 16.64 -2.87 4.67
C HIS A 61 15.92 -2.87 6.03
N LEU A 62 14.82 -2.15 6.07
CA LEU A 62 13.78 -2.21 7.08
C LEU A 62 12.44 -2.54 6.43
N ALA A 63 11.52 -3.07 7.22
CA ALA A 63 10.11 -3.08 6.86
C ALA A 63 9.33 -2.15 7.77
N VAL A 64 8.44 -1.39 7.17
CA VAL A 64 7.37 -0.67 7.88
C VAL A 64 6.08 -1.44 7.63
N THR A 65 5.56 -2.09 8.67
CA THR A 65 4.22 -2.67 8.66
C THR A 65 3.25 -1.69 9.30
N TRP A 66 2.10 -1.46 8.70
CA TRP A 66 1.06 -0.64 9.32
C TRP A 66 -0.34 -1.22 9.06
N LYS A 67 -1.28 -0.98 9.99
CA LYS A 67 -2.66 -1.47 9.91
C LYS A 67 -3.50 -0.54 9.04
N VAL A 68 -4.05 -1.08 7.95
CA VAL A 68 -4.95 -0.33 7.05
C VAL A 68 -6.38 -0.34 7.57
N ALA A 69 -6.84 -1.53 7.92
CA ALA A 69 -8.15 -1.81 8.48
C ALA A 69 -8.06 -3.14 9.26
N ASP A 70 -9.16 -3.58 9.86
CA ASP A 70 -9.20 -4.86 10.55
C ASP A 70 -8.90 -6.02 9.60
N GLY A 71 -7.87 -6.80 9.93
CA GLY A 71 -7.38 -7.91 9.10
C GLY A 71 -6.65 -7.48 7.81
N VAL A 72 -6.35 -6.18 7.65
CA VAL A 72 -5.74 -5.63 6.44
C VAL A 72 -4.48 -4.85 6.81
N TYR A 73 -3.33 -5.38 6.41
CA TYR A 73 -2.02 -4.80 6.71
C TYR A 73 -1.24 -4.51 5.44
N GLN A 74 -0.33 -3.53 5.50
CA GLN A 74 0.60 -3.26 4.42
C GLN A 74 2.03 -3.29 4.94
N HIS A 75 2.88 -4.04 4.25
CA HIS A 75 4.32 -4.09 4.50
C HIS A 75 5.06 -3.32 3.41
N ILE A 76 5.88 -2.39 3.83
CA ILE A 76 6.64 -1.51 2.95
C ILE A 76 8.11 -1.81 3.15
N ASP A 77 8.79 -2.16 2.06
CA ASP A 77 10.26 -2.27 2.02
C ASP A 77 10.88 -0.86 2.00
N VAL A 78 11.79 -0.63 2.94
CA VAL A 78 12.52 0.62 3.12
C VAL A 78 14.00 0.32 2.90
N LEU A 79 14.57 0.90 1.86
CA LEU A 79 16.00 0.83 1.59
C LEU A 79 16.72 1.89 2.41
N GLU A 80 17.65 1.47 3.25
CA GLU A 80 18.54 2.35 3.98
C GLU A 80 19.76 2.71 3.13
N MET A 81 20.04 3.99 3.01
CA MET A 81 21.14 4.54 2.23
C MET A 81 22.06 5.36 3.13
N GLN A 82 23.29 5.60 2.65
CA GLN A 82 24.32 6.37 3.37
C GLN A 82 24.57 5.82 4.78
N LYS A 83 24.74 4.50 4.88
CA LYS A 83 25.11 3.82 6.13
C LYS A 83 26.62 3.93 6.34
N GLU A 84 27.04 4.54 7.45
CA GLU A 84 28.45 4.55 7.86
C GLU A 84 28.91 3.15 8.30
N THR A 85 28.03 2.42 8.99
CA THR A 85 28.23 1.02 9.39
C THR A 85 26.94 0.22 9.26
N GLY A 86 27.04 -1.11 9.24
CA GLY A 86 25.87 -2.00 9.14
C GLY A 86 24.98 -2.05 10.40
N PHE A 87 25.40 -1.42 11.50
CA PHE A 87 24.73 -1.51 12.81
C PHE A 87 23.67 -0.43 13.02
N TRP A 88 23.90 0.77 12.48
CA TRP A 88 23.01 1.92 12.64
C TRP A 88 21.99 2.01 11.50
N VAL A 89 20.94 2.81 11.70
CA VAL A 89 20.00 3.16 10.64
C VAL A 89 20.70 4.10 9.65
N GLY A 90 20.43 3.93 8.35
CA GLY A 90 20.99 4.81 7.32
C GLY A 90 20.50 6.26 7.45
N LYS A 91 21.30 7.22 7.00
CA LYS A 91 20.95 8.65 7.01
C LYS A 91 19.81 9.01 6.05
N LEU A 92 19.54 8.14 5.09
CA LEU A 92 18.44 8.29 4.14
C LEU A 92 17.65 6.99 4.03
N LEU A 93 16.33 7.12 4.02
CA LEU A 93 15.38 6.01 3.96
C LEU A 93 14.56 6.13 2.68
N ARG A 94 14.72 5.19 1.75
CA ARG A 94 14.06 5.24 0.45
C ARG A 94 12.95 4.20 0.32
N VAL A 95 11.76 4.66 -0.04
CA VAL A 95 10.58 3.82 -0.26
C VAL A 95 10.18 3.80 -1.74
N ALA A 96 9.99 2.59 -2.27
CA ALA A 96 9.55 2.35 -3.65
C ALA A 96 10.37 3.09 -4.72
N GLY A 97 11.65 3.39 -4.43
CA GLY A 97 12.55 4.12 -5.32
C GLY A 97 12.16 5.58 -5.60
N LYS A 98 11.12 6.11 -4.95
CA LYS A 98 10.54 7.42 -5.25
C LYS A 98 10.59 8.39 -4.06
N TYR A 99 10.25 7.90 -2.88
CA TYR A 99 10.16 8.73 -1.68
C TYR A 99 11.40 8.53 -0.83
N THR A 100 11.99 9.64 -0.36
CA THR A 100 13.20 9.64 0.47
C THR A 100 12.90 10.42 1.73
N TYR A 101 13.30 9.86 2.87
CA TYR A 101 13.14 10.44 4.21
C TYR A 101 14.49 10.50 4.90
N THR A 102 14.65 11.43 5.83
CA THR A 102 15.90 11.66 6.56
C THR A 102 15.96 10.89 7.88
N ASP A 103 14.81 10.54 8.45
CA ASP A 103 14.71 9.73 9.67
C ASP A 103 13.44 8.85 9.71
N LEU A 104 13.33 8.04 10.76
CA LEU A 104 12.22 7.11 10.94
C LEU A 104 10.91 7.80 11.34
N ASP A 105 10.95 8.92 12.06
CA ASP A 105 9.77 9.66 12.50
C ASP A 105 9.10 10.34 11.30
N GLU A 106 9.89 10.99 10.45
CA GLU A 106 9.46 11.57 9.17
C GLU A 106 8.83 10.48 8.28
N LEU A 107 9.51 9.35 8.12
CA LEU A 107 8.98 8.19 7.37
C LEU A 107 7.65 7.70 7.94
N ILE A 108 7.52 7.57 9.27
CA ILE A 108 6.27 7.13 9.90
C ILE A 108 5.15 8.13 9.62
N VAL A 109 5.39 9.42 9.88
CA VAL A 109 4.36 10.46 9.80
C VAL A 109 3.96 10.72 8.35
N GLU A 110 4.93 11.03 7.50
CA GLU A 110 4.68 11.48 6.13
C GLU A 110 4.37 10.35 5.15
N HIS A 111 4.82 9.12 5.45
CA HIS A 111 4.54 7.97 4.60
C HIS A 111 3.42 7.11 5.15
N ALA A 112 3.64 6.47 6.30
CA ALA A 112 2.73 5.44 6.80
C ALA A 112 1.42 6.04 7.33
N LYS A 113 1.49 6.95 8.30
CA LYS A 113 0.33 7.59 8.92
C LYS A 113 -0.42 8.48 7.93
N ALA A 114 0.28 9.26 7.11
CA ALA A 114 -0.36 10.06 6.07
C ALA A 114 -1.16 9.21 5.07
N LYS A 115 -0.60 8.06 4.65
CA LYS A 115 -1.32 7.11 3.79
C LYS A 115 -2.51 6.48 4.50
N ALA A 116 -2.34 6.04 5.75
CA ALA A 116 -3.43 5.48 6.55
C ALA A 116 -4.61 6.46 6.65
N LYS A 117 -4.32 7.72 6.99
CA LYS A 117 -5.31 8.80 7.05
C LYS A 117 -5.97 9.05 5.71
N ALA A 118 -5.19 9.05 4.63
CA ALA A 118 -5.70 9.18 3.27
C ALA A 118 -6.68 8.05 2.91
N MET A 119 -6.36 6.83 3.30
CA MET A 119 -7.20 5.66 3.08
C MET A 119 -8.48 5.72 3.89
N ALA A 120 -8.40 6.05 5.18
CA ALA A 120 -9.58 6.21 6.03
C ALA A 120 -10.53 7.27 5.44
N ARG A 121 -10.00 8.45 5.07
CA ARG A 121 -10.79 9.51 4.43
C ARG A 121 -11.38 9.04 3.10
N GLY A 122 -10.56 8.40 2.26
CA GLY A 122 -10.99 7.91 0.96
C GLY A 122 -12.09 6.86 1.07
N MET A 123 -12.01 5.94 2.04
CA MET A 123 -13.04 4.97 2.34
C MET A 123 -14.34 5.65 2.78
N GLU A 124 -14.27 6.55 3.74
CA GLU A 124 -15.46 7.24 4.28
C GLU A 124 -16.17 8.09 3.20
N GLU A 125 -15.40 8.78 2.36
CA GLU A 125 -15.93 9.57 1.25
C GLU A 125 -16.56 8.67 0.17
N LEU A 126 -15.87 7.61 -0.21
CA LEU A 126 -16.31 6.71 -1.28
C LEU A 126 -17.54 5.90 -0.85
N MET A 127 -17.59 5.42 0.40
CA MET A 127 -18.75 4.69 0.94
C MET A 127 -20.02 5.55 1.01
N ARG A 128 -19.90 6.88 1.11
CA ARG A 128 -21.05 7.81 1.10
C ARG A 128 -21.51 8.19 -0.31
N HIS A 129 -20.78 7.79 -1.35
CA HIS A 129 -21.08 8.16 -2.73
C HIS A 129 -22.15 7.26 -3.35
N ASP A 130 -23.06 7.81 -4.16
CA ASP A 130 -24.20 7.10 -4.78
C ASP A 130 -23.78 5.94 -5.69
N LYS A 131 -22.59 6.04 -6.30
CA LYS A 131 -21.99 4.99 -7.15
C LYS A 131 -21.31 3.88 -6.38
N TYR A 132 -21.16 3.98 -5.06
CA TYR A 132 -20.57 2.91 -4.28
C TYR A 132 -21.52 1.75 -4.08
N GLN A 133 -20.97 0.54 -4.18
CA GLN A 133 -21.63 -0.71 -3.89
C GLN A 133 -20.84 -1.42 -2.80
N SER A 134 -21.49 -1.70 -1.68
CA SER A 134 -20.94 -2.53 -0.59
C SER A 134 -20.97 -4.01 -0.96
N ARG A 135 -20.27 -4.37 -2.04
CA ARG A 135 -20.23 -5.70 -2.63
C ARG A 135 -18.81 -6.01 -3.09
N SER A 136 -18.53 -7.30 -3.29
CA SER A 136 -17.29 -7.70 -3.94
C SER A 136 -17.25 -7.23 -5.41
N ARG A 137 -16.05 -7.25 -6.00
CA ARG A 137 -15.89 -6.95 -7.44
C ARG A 137 -16.76 -7.87 -8.30
N GLY A 138 -16.77 -9.18 -8.03
CA GLY A 138 -17.53 -10.15 -8.83
C GLY A 138 -19.04 -9.91 -8.76
N GLU A 139 -19.57 -9.54 -7.60
CA GLU A 139 -20.99 -9.18 -7.45
C GLU A 139 -21.32 -7.85 -8.13
N THR A 140 -20.40 -6.88 -8.08
CA THR A 140 -20.55 -5.60 -8.77
C THR A 140 -20.59 -5.79 -10.29
N GLU A 141 -19.75 -6.68 -10.84
CA GLU A 141 -19.75 -7.04 -12.26
C GLU A 141 -21.07 -7.72 -12.70
N LYS A 142 -21.59 -8.63 -11.88
CA LYS A 142 -22.91 -9.26 -12.11
C LYS A 142 -24.02 -8.20 -12.13
N TRP A 143 -24.05 -7.32 -11.13
CA TRP A 143 -25.04 -6.24 -11.05
C TRP A 143 -24.99 -5.31 -12.26
N LEU A 144 -23.79 -4.89 -12.70
CA LEU A 144 -23.62 -4.07 -13.91
C LEU A 144 -24.16 -4.77 -15.15
N THR A 145 -23.97 -6.08 -15.26
CA THR A 145 -24.47 -6.87 -16.37
C THR A 145 -26.00 -6.87 -16.39
N THR A 146 -26.64 -7.22 -15.27
CA THR A 146 -28.10 -7.19 -15.14
C THR A 146 -28.68 -5.81 -15.40
N TYR A 147 -28.06 -4.75 -14.87
CA TYR A 147 -28.54 -3.38 -15.06
C TYR A 147 -28.56 -2.97 -16.54
N VAL A 148 -27.49 -3.29 -17.28
CA VAL A 148 -27.37 -2.98 -18.71
C VAL A 148 -28.22 -3.91 -19.57
N ASP A 149 -28.45 -5.16 -19.17
CA ASP A 149 -29.38 -6.06 -19.86
C ASP A 149 -30.82 -5.53 -19.84
N VAL A 150 -31.24 -4.95 -18.70
CA VAL A 150 -32.55 -4.29 -18.56
C VAL A 150 -32.58 -2.92 -19.27
N ASN A 151 -31.44 -2.23 -19.36
CA ASN A 151 -31.32 -0.90 -19.97
C ASN A 151 -30.30 -0.91 -21.13
N PRO A 152 -30.59 -1.58 -22.26
CA PRO A 152 -29.58 -1.90 -23.29
C PRO A 152 -28.95 -0.68 -23.97
N ASN A 153 -29.63 0.47 -23.94
CA ASN A 153 -29.15 1.73 -24.52
C ASN A 153 -28.35 2.59 -23.53
N ARG A 154 -28.05 2.09 -22.32
CA ARG A 154 -27.32 2.82 -21.28
C ARG A 154 -26.02 2.11 -20.91
N SER A 155 -24.96 2.90 -20.75
CA SER A 155 -23.76 2.47 -20.05
C SER A 155 -23.93 2.68 -18.54
N ALA A 156 -23.23 1.87 -17.75
CA ALA A 156 -23.28 1.93 -16.29
C ALA A 156 -21.89 1.74 -15.69
N TYR A 157 -21.66 2.34 -14.53
CA TYR A 157 -20.46 2.14 -13.74
C TYR A 157 -20.78 2.21 -12.26
N ALA A 158 -19.96 1.53 -11.47
CA ALA A 158 -20.07 1.44 -10.02
C ALA A 158 -18.66 1.36 -9.40
N LEU A 159 -18.56 1.80 -8.15
CA LEU A 159 -17.37 1.70 -7.33
C LEU A 159 -17.56 0.60 -6.29
N CYS A 160 -16.55 -0.21 -6.04
CA CYS A 160 -16.55 -1.18 -4.94
C CYS A 160 -15.16 -1.32 -4.32
N ILE A 161 -15.07 -1.86 -3.11
CA ILE A 161 -13.79 -2.03 -2.41
C ILE A 161 -12.93 -3.13 -3.06
N ASP A 162 -11.61 -2.96 -3.06
CA ASP A 162 -10.67 -4.05 -3.35
C ASP A 162 -10.21 -4.68 -2.04
N THR A 163 -10.76 -5.85 -1.71
CA THR A 163 -10.40 -6.57 -0.48
C THR A 163 -9.00 -7.19 -0.53
N LYS A 164 -8.38 -7.28 -1.72
CA LYS A 164 -7.05 -7.87 -1.90
C LYS A 164 -5.92 -6.85 -1.79
N HIS A 165 -6.22 -5.59 -2.06
CA HIS A 165 -5.22 -4.53 -2.11
C HIS A 165 -5.64 -3.37 -1.21
N PRO A 166 -5.03 -3.25 -0.01
CA PRO A 166 -5.36 -2.20 0.93
C PRO A 166 -5.24 -0.80 0.30
N GLY A 167 -6.28 0.03 0.46
CA GLY A 167 -6.33 1.39 -0.11
C GLY A 167 -6.67 1.47 -1.59
N TYR A 168 -7.01 0.33 -2.21
CA TYR A 168 -7.53 0.29 -3.56
C TYR A 168 -9.03 0.02 -3.59
N PHE A 169 -9.64 0.54 -4.65
CA PHE A 169 -11.03 0.35 -5.01
C PHE A 169 -11.08 -0.03 -6.48
N TRP A 170 -12.18 -0.63 -6.88
CA TRP A 170 -12.49 -0.91 -8.26
C TRP A 170 -13.53 0.09 -8.77
N LEU A 171 -13.22 0.74 -9.88
CA LEU A 171 -14.21 1.39 -10.74
C LEU A 171 -14.56 0.40 -11.85
N CYS A 172 -15.70 -0.26 -11.71
CA CYS A 172 -16.22 -1.21 -12.67
C CYS A 172 -17.20 -0.52 -13.60
N PHE A 173 -17.13 -0.79 -14.91
CA PHE A 173 -18.06 -0.24 -15.87
C PHE A 173 -18.39 -1.20 -17.01
N LYS A 174 -19.59 -1.05 -17.57
CA LYS A 174 -20.10 -1.77 -18.74
C LYS A 174 -20.73 -0.77 -19.69
N VAL A 175 -20.39 -0.87 -20.97
CA VAL A 175 -20.64 0.17 -21.97
C VAL A 175 -21.92 -0.11 -22.74
N SER A 176 -22.07 -1.36 -23.13
CA SER A 176 -23.19 -1.90 -23.88
C SER A 176 -23.47 -3.32 -23.41
N ARG A 177 -24.61 -3.87 -23.85
CA ARG A 177 -25.01 -5.24 -23.56
C ARG A 177 -23.96 -6.27 -23.97
N THR A 178 -23.36 -6.11 -25.15
CA THR A 178 -22.35 -7.02 -25.72
C THR A 178 -20.94 -6.82 -25.13
N SER A 179 -20.66 -5.64 -24.56
CA SER A 179 -19.34 -5.36 -23.97
C SER A 179 -19.10 -6.16 -22.69
N LYS A 180 -17.86 -6.59 -22.45
CA LYS A 180 -17.46 -7.15 -21.15
C LYS A 180 -17.39 -6.03 -20.10
N VAL A 181 -17.59 -6.39 -18.83
CA VAL A 181 -17.34 -5.46 -17.73
C VAL A 181 -15.84 -5.23 -17.59
N ILE A 182 -15.43 -3.97 -17.43
CA ILE A 182 -14.04 -3.58 -17.25
C ILE A 182 -13.89 -2.97 -15.86
N GLY A 183 -12.91 -3.45 -15.09
CA GLY A 183 -12.53 -2.91 -13.79
C GLY A 183 -11.24 -2.09 -13.89
N LEU A 184 -11.26 -0.85 -13.41
CA LEU A 184 -10.08 0.00 -13.29
C LEU A 184 -9.72 0.17 -11.80
N PRO A 185 -8.44 -0.02 -11.43
CA PRO A 185 -8.00 0.23 -10.07
C PRO A 185 -7.99 1.73 -9.79
N VAL A 186 -8.60 2.11 -8.67
CA VAL A 186 -8.56 3.44 -8.09
C VAL A 186 -7.83 3.34 -6.76
N ARG A 187 -6.88 4.25 -6.52
CA ARG A 187 -6.11 4.27 -5.27
C ARG A 187 -6.46 5.50 -4.45
N ALA A 188 -6.69 5.34 -3.15
CA ALA A 188 -6.73 6.48 -2.23
C ALA A 188 -5.31 7.03 -1.99
N ILE A 189 -5.17 8.35 -2.10
CA ILE A 189 -3.93 9.09 -1.89
C ILE A 189 -4.20 10.30 -0.98
N SER A 190 -3.18 10.87 -0.35
CA SER A 190 -3.34 11.97 0.62
C SER A 190 -4.16 13.15 0.08
N GLN A 191 -4.04 13.41 -1.23
CA GLN A 191 -4.72 14.50 -1.93
C GLN A 191 -6.02 14.09 -2.63
N GLY A 192 -6.56 12.90 -2.37
CA GLY A 192 -7.81 12.41 -2.96
C GLY A 192 -7.69 10.99 -3.53
N PHE A 193 -7.94 10.83 -4.82
CA PHE A 193 -7.97 9.55 -5.52
C PHE A 193 -7.10 9.56 -6.77
N GLU A 194 -6.47 8.44 -7.09
CA GLU A 194 -5.70 8.27 -8.31
C GLU A 194 -6.34 7.21 -9.22
N LEU A 195 -6.63 7.58 -10.47
CA LEU A 195 -7.10 6.67 -11.53
C LEU A 195 -6.13 6.73 -12.72
N LYS A 196 -5.50 5.60 -13.05
CA LYS A 196 -4.50 5.51 -14.13
C LYS A 196 -3.47 6.67 -14.10
N ARG A 197 -2.84 6.91 -12.94
CA ARG A 197 -1.85 7.98 -12.69
C ARG A 197 -2.40 9.43 -12.73
N HIS A 198 -3.71 9.61 -12.83
CA HIS A 198 -4.33 10.93 -12.76
C HIS A 198 -4.97 11.11 -11.39
N GLN A 199 -4.62 12.21 -10.74
CA GLN A 199 -5.10 12.55 -9.41
C GLN A 199 -6.39 13.34 -9.49
N HIS A 200 -7.31 13.04 -8.60
CA HIS A 200 -8.63 13.64 -8.47
C HIS A 200 -8.83 14.03 -7.00
N PRO A 201 -9.23 15.27 -6.70
CA PRO A 201 -9.33 15.73 -5.32
C PRO A 201 -10.40 15.01 -4.49
N ASP A 202 -11.47 14.58 -5.15
CA ASP A 202 -12.66 13.97 -4.54
C ASP A 202 -13.31 12.92 -5.47
N VAL A 203 -14.27 12.16 -4.95
CA VAL A 203 -14.96 11.08 -5.71
C VAL A 203 -15.77 11.62 -6.89
N ARG A 204 -16.28 12.86 -6.80
CA ARG A 204 -17.05 13.49 -7.88
C ARG A 204 -16.14 13.82 -9.07
N ALA A 205 -14.99 14.42 -8.81
CA ALA A 205 -13.95 14.72 -9.79
C ALA A 205 -13.38 13.44 -10.40
N LEU A 206 -13.22 12.37 -9.60
CA LEU A 206 -12.86 11.04 -10.09
C LEU A 206 -13.90 10.52 -11.09
N CYS A 207 -15.19 10.57 -10.75
CA CYS A 207 -16.28 10.12 -11.62
C CYS A 207 -16.34 10.94 -12.92
N ASN A 208 -16.18 12.26 -12.83
CA ASN A 208 -16.18 13.14 -14.01
C ASN A 208 -14.96 12.87 -14.91
N GLY A 209 -13.78 12.73 -14.32
CA GLY A 209 -12.56 12.39 -15.04
C GLY A 209 -12.63 11.02 -15.73
N PHE A 210 -13.26 10.05 -15.05
CA PHE A 210 -13.57 8.75 -15.64
C PHE A 210 -14.50 8.88 -16.86
N LYS A 211 -15.62 9.59 -16.73
CA LYS A 211 -16.58 9.79 -17.83
C LYS A 211 -15.93 10.41 -19.07
N LEU A 212 -15.13 11.47 -18.87
CA LEU A 212 -14.43 12.16 -19.96
C LEU A 212 -13.47 11.21 -20.70
N ARG A 213 -12.72 10.38 -19.96
CA ARG A 213 -11.82 9.37 -20.55
C ARG A 213 -12.56 8.28 -21.28
N CYS A 214 -13.65 7.79 -20.69
CA CYS A 214 -14.50 6.80 -21.32
C CYS A 214 -15.03 7.31 -22.65
N GLN A 215 -15.56 8.53 -22.71
CA GLN A 215 -16.00 9.16 -23.97
C GLN A 215 -14.87 9.20 -25.01
N ASN A 216 -13.65 9.59 -24.62
CA ASN A 216 -12.50 9.66 -25.52
C ASN A 216 -12.04 8.28 -26.02
N GLU A 217 -12.07 7.24 -25.18
CA GLU A 217 -11.73 5.86 -25.57
C GLU A 217 -12.85 5.23 -26.42
N PHE A 218 -14.13 5.52 -26.13
CA PHE A 218 -15.26 5.05 -26.94
C PHE A 218 -15.31 5.70 -28.32
N TYR A 219 -14.92 6.97 -28.44
CA TYR A 219 -14.81 7.63 -29.75
C TYR A 219 -13.77 6.97 -30.66
N LYS A 220 -12.73 6.36 -30.06
CA LYS A 220 -11.70 5.61 -30.80
C LYS A 220 -12.14 4.18 -31.14
N MET A 221 -12.95 3.55 -30.29
CA MET A 221 -13.48 2.21 -30.53
C MET A 221 -14.66 2.17 -31.52
N GLY A 222 -15.47 3.23 -31.60
CA GLY A 222 -16.57 3.35 -32.58
C GLY A 222 -16.12 3.66 -34.02
N ARG A 223 -14.82 3.71 -34.29
CA ARG A 223 -14.21 3.85 -35.62
C ARG A 223 -13.59 2.54 -36.15
N ARG A 224 -13.82 1.41 -35.47
CA ARG A 224 -13.38 0.08 -35.93
C ARG A 224 -14.57 -0.82 -36.16
#